data_AF-A0A529R4Z9-F1
#
_entry.id   AF-A0A529R4Z9-F1
#
_cell.length_a   1.000
_cell.length_b   1.000
_cell.length_c   1.000
_cell.angle_alpha   90.00
_cell.angle_beta   90.00
_cell.angle_gamma   90.00
#
_symmetry.space_group_name_H-M   'P 1'
#
loop_
_entity.id
_entity.type
_entity.pdbx_description
1 polymer ?
#
loop_
_entity_poly.entity_id
_entity_poly.type
_entity_poly.pdbx_seq_one_letter_code
_entity_poly.pdbx_strand_id
1 'polypeptide(L)'
;SLPLHEPIVVVTFIVVALGGLAVLGAITYFKLWGYLWREWFTSVDHKKIGIMYMVLGLVMLLRGFSDAIMMRLQQAIAFNGSDGYLNAHHYDQIFTAHGVIMIFFVAMPFVTGLMNFVVPLQIGARDVSFPFLNNFSFWMTVGGAILVMASLFVGEFARTGWLAYPPLSGINYSPDVGVDYYIWALQVAGVGTTLSGINLICTIIKMRAPGMTMMRMPVFTWTSLCTNVLIVASFPVLTAVLTLLALDRYVGTNFFTNDFGGNPMMYVNLIWIWGHPEVYILILPLFGVFSEVTSTFSGKRLFGYTSMVYATVVITILSYLVWLHHFFTMGSGASVNSFFGITTMIISIPTGAKMFNWLFTMYRGRIRFELPMMWTVAFMLTFVVGGMTGVLLAVPPADFVLHNSLFL
;
A
#
# COMPACT_ATOMS: atom_id res chain seq x y z
N SER A 1 -15.39 22.62 -8.20
CA SER A 1 -15.80 23.79 -7.39
C SER A 1 -14.74 24.07 -6.34
N LEU A 2 -14.62 25.29 -5.82
CA LEU A 2 -13.74 25.55 -4.66
C LEU A 2 -14.58 25.45 -3.37
N PRO A 3 -14.12 24.76 -2.31
CA PRO A 3 -14.88 24.56 -1.08
C PRO A 3 -14.81 25.78 -0.15
N LEU A 4 -15.17 26.96 -0.66
CA LEU A 4 -15.06 28.25 0.07
C LEU A 4 -16.00 28.35 1.28
N HIS A 5 -17.01 27.50 1.37
CA HIS A 5 -17.96 27.44 2.47
C HIS A 5 -17.48 26.56 3.63
N GLU A 6 -16.46 25.73 3.45
CA GLU A 6 -15.94 24.79 4.44
C GLU A 6 -14.76 25.42 5.20
N PRO A 7 -14.92 25.89 6.45
CA PRO A 7 -13.88 26.66 7.14
C PRO A 7 -12.60 25.84 7.35
N ILE A 8 -12.73 24.53 7.62
CA ILE A 8 -11.61 23.61 7.82
C ILE A 8 -10.74 23.55 6.56
N VAL A 9 -11.38 23.41 5.39
CA VAL A 9 -10.65 23.31 4.11
C VAL A 9 -10.03 24.65 3.72
N VAL A 10 -10.74 25.76 3.94
CA VAL A 10 -10.22 27.11 3.67
C VAL A 10 -8.99 27.43 4.53
N VAL A 11 -9.05 27.17 5.84
CA VAL A 11 -7.90 27.37 6.72
C VAL A 11 -6.74 26.46 6.30
N THR A 12 -7.02 25.20 5.97
CA THR A 12 -6.01 24.26 5.47
C THR A 12 -5.36 24.77 4.19
N PHE A 13 -6.15 25.31 3.24
CA PHE A 13 -5.64 25.89 2.00
C PHE A 13 -4.70 27.06 2.27
N ILE A 14 -5.07 27.98 3.17
CA ILE A 14 -4.23 29.13 3.54
C ILE A 14 -2.91 28.65 4.14
N VAL A 15 -2.93 27.70 5.08
CA VAL A 15 -1.73 27.16 5.71
C VAL A 15 -0.83 26.46 4.69
N VAL A 16 -1.40 25.62 3.82
CA VAL A 16 -0.65 24.93 2.76
C VAL A 16 -0.08 25.90 1.74
N ALA A 17 -0.84 26.91 1.32
CA ALA A 17 -0.38 27.93 0.39
C ALA A 17 0.76 28.77 0.97
N LEU A 18 0.65 29.21 2.22
CA LEU A 18 1.72 29.92 2.93
C LEU A 18 2.97 29.05 3.10
N GLY A 19 2.80 27.77 3.47
CA GLY A 19 3.90 26.81 3.56
C GLY A 19 4.58 26.59 2.21
N GLY A 20 3.80 26.43 1.12
CA GLY A 20 4.30 26.30 -0.24
C GLY A 20 5.07 27.54 -0.70
N LEU A 21 4.55 28.74 -0.43
CA LEU A 21 5.24 30.01 -0.72
C LEU A 21 6.54 30.15 0.09
N ALA A 22 6.56 29.73 1.36
CA ALA A 22 7.75 29.74 2.19
C ALA A 22 8.83 28.79 1.64
N VAL A 23 8.46 27.56 1.24
CA VAL A 23 9.38 26.60 0.61
C VAL A 23 9.89 27.14 -0.73
N LEU A 24 9.01 27.67 -1.57
CA LEU A 24 9.37 28.27 -2.86
C LEU A 24 10.34 29.45 -2.69
N GLY A 25 10.05 30.32 -1.72
CA GLY A 25 10.88 31.44 -1.31
C GLY A 25 12.26 30.99 -0.83
N ALA A 26 12.32 29.96 0.03
CA ALA A 26 13.59 29.40 0.51
C ALA A 26 14.43 28.81 -0.62
N ILE A 27 13.83 27.99 -1.50
CA ILE A 27 14.53 27.40 -2.66
C ILE A 27 15.10 28.50 -3.57
N THR A 28 14.33 29.56 -3.79
CA THR A 28 14.73 30.68 -4.66
C THR A 28 15.81 31.54 -3.99
N TYR A 29 15.65 31.89 -2.71
CA TYR A 29 16.59 32.69 -1.93
C TYR A 29 17.96 32.02 -1.82
N PHE A 30 17.98 30.71 -1.50
CA PHE A 30 19.21 29.92 -1.43
C PHE A 30 19.71 29.42 -2.80
N LYS A 31 19.07 29.81 -3.91
CA LYS A 31 19.43 29.45 -5.30
C LYS A 31 19.56 27.94 -5.53
N LEU A 32 18.70 27.15 -4.89
CA LEU A 32 18.77 25.68 -4.91
C LEU A 32 18.16 25.05 -6.18
N TRP A 33 17.48 25.82 -7.03
CA TRP A 33 16.84 25.31 -8.25
C TRP A 33 17.77 24.47 -9.14
N GLY A 34 18.96 24.99 -9.46
CA GLY A 34 19.92 24.29 -10.30
C GLY A 34 20.47 23.01 -9.65
N TYR A 35 20.56 22.98 -8.32
CA TYR A 35 20.96 21.79 -7.57
C TYR A 35 19.84 20.75 -7.56
N LEU A 36 18.61 21.13 -7.16
CA LEU A 36 17.46 20.22 -7.11
C LEU A 36 17.17 19.59 -8.48
N TRP A 37 17.21 20.39 -9.55
CA TRP A 37 16.98 19.88 -10.90
C TRP A 37 18.00 18.81 -11.29
N ARG A 38 19.30 19.14 -11.23
CA ARG A 38 20.39 18.24 -11.70
C ARG A 38 20.65 17.06 -10.77
N GLU A 39 20.55 17.27 -9.46
CA GLU A 39 20.96 16.27 -8.48
C GLU A 39 19.81 15.41 -7.98
N TRP A 40 18.56 15.85 -8.03
CA TRP A 40 17.44 15.11 -7.44
C TRP A 40 16.35 14.80 -8.47
N PHE A 41 15.73 15.83 -9.07
CA PHE A 41 14.54 15.63 -9.88
C PHE A 41 14.79 14.80 -11.15
N THR A 42 15.92 15.04 -11.82
CA THR A 42 16.33 14.25 -12.99
C THR A 42 17.32 13.13 -12.65
N SER A 43 17.50 12.80 -11.36
CA SER A 43 18.43 11.76 -10.95
C SER A 43 17.90 10.37 -11.33
N VAL A 44 18.79 9.54 -11.86
CA VAL A 44 18.54 8.12 -12.12
C VAL A 44 19.15 7.20 -11.05
N ASP A 45 19.95 7.74 -10.12
CA ASP A 45 20.54 6.98 -9.01
C ASP A 45 19.45 6.40 -8.10
N HIS A 46 19.42 5.07 -8.00
CA HIS A 46 18.48 4.31 -7.16
C HIS A 46 18.45 4.76 -5.69
N LYS A 47 19.56 5.27 -5.14
CA LYS A 47 19.63 5.78 -3.76
C LYS A 47 18.81 7.06 -3.61
N LYS A 48 19.01 8.01 -4.53
CA LYS A 48 18.31 9.29 -4.49
C LYS A 48 16.82 9.09 -4.77
N ILE A 49 16.47 8.23 -5.74
CA ILE A 49 15.08 7.85 -6.00
C ILE A 49 14.46 7.18 -4.76
N GLY A 50 15.18 6.25 -4.12
CA GLY A 50 14.73 5.62 -2.88
C GLY A 50 14.46 6.62 -1.75
N ILE A 51 15.34 7.62 -1.58
CA ILE A 51 15.15 8.73 -0.63
C ILE A 51 13.91 9.55 -0.98
N MET A 52 13.73 9.94 -2.25
CA MET A 52 12.56 10.73 -2.67
C MET A 52 11.25 9.98 -2.43
N TYR A 53 11.20 8.67 -2.65
CA TYR A 53 10.06 7.82 -2.31
C TYR A 53 9.73 7.86 -0.81
N MET A 54 10.75 7.71 0.06
CA MET A 54 10.55 7.77 1.51
C MET A 54 10.14 9.17 1.99
N VAL A 55 10.67 10.23 1.38
CA VAL A 55 10.26 11.62 1.64
C VAL A 55 8.79 11.84 1.24
N LEU A 56 8.38 11.36 0.07
CA LEU A 56 6.97 11.40 -0.36
C LEU A 56 6.07 10.68 0.67
N GLY A 57 6.45 9.46 1.06
CA GLY A 57 5.72 8.69 2.07
C GLY A 57 5.59 9.42 3.41
N LEU A 58 6.65 10.10 3.85
CA LEU A 58 6.64 10.88 5.09
C LEU A 58 5.73 12.13 4.99
N VAL A 59 5.76 12.85 3.89
CA VAL A 59 4.88 14.02 3.68
C VAL A 59 3.41 13.58 3.65
N MET A 60 3.11 12.49 2.93
CA MET A 60 1.76 11.95 2.83
C MET A 60 1.29 11.31 4.16
N LEU A 61 2.21 10.83 4.99
CA LEU A 61 1.90 10.35 6.35
C LEU A 61 1.33 11.47 7.21
N LEU A 62 1.86 12.70 7.12
CA LEU A 62 1.31 13.84 7.86
C LEU A 62 -0.15 14.11 7.48
N ARG A 63 -0.45 14.05 6.18
CA ARG A 63 -1.83 14.17 5.68
C ARG A 63 -2.68 13.01 6.21
N GLY A 64 -2.28 11.76 5.97
CA GLY A 64 -3.05 10.58 6.40
C GLY A 64 -3.30 10.54 7.91
N PHE A 65 -2.31 10.91 8.72
CA PHE A 65 -2.43 10.97 10.17
C PHE A 65 -3.34 12.11 10.65
N SER A 66 -3.33 13.26 9.96
CA SER A 66 -4.26 14.36 10.24
C SER A 66 -5.72 13.90 10.05
N ASP A 67 -6.00 13.20 8.95
CA ASP A 67 -7.33 12.61 8.70
C ASP A 67 -7.73 11.58 9.76
N ALA A 68 -6.79 10.75 10.22
CA ALA A 68 -7.04 9.79 11.29
C ALA A 68 -7.46 10.49 12.59
N ILE A 69 -6.72 11.53 12.99
CA ILE A 69 -7.06 12.35 14.17
C ILE A 69 -8.45 12.96 13.99
N MET A 70 -8.73 13.54 12.82
CA MET A 70 -10.03 14.16 12.57
C MET A 70 -11.19 13.16 12.71
N MET A 71 -11.05 11.97 12.11
CA MET A 71 -12.06 10.91 12.24
C MET A 71 -12.24 10.45 13.69
N ARG A 72 -11.13 10.22 14.42
CA ARG A 72 -11.20 9.79 15.83
C ARG A 72 -11.86 10.85 16.71
N LEU A 73 -11.53 12.13 16.51
CA LEU A 73 -12.16 13.25 17.22
C LEU A 73 -13.64 13.35 16.90
N GLN A 74 -14.04 13.20 15.63
CA GLN A 74 -15.45 13.21 15.24
C GLN A 74 -16.21 12.11 15.97
N GLN A 75 -15.68 10.88 16.00
CA GLN A 75 -16.34 9.76 16.69
C GLN A 75 -16.43 9.99 18.21
N ALA A 76 -15.40 10.56 18.82
CA ALA A 76 -15.41 10.88 20.25
C ALA A 76 -16.44 11.95 20.60
N ILE A 77 -16.58 13.00 19.77
CA ILE A 77 -17.52 14.09 20.00
C ILE A 77 -18.95 13.66 19.69
N ALA A 78 -19.15 12.91 18.59
CA ALA A 78 -20.47 12.43 18.18
C ALA A 78 -21.02 11.33 19.10
N PHE A 79 -20.19 10.79 19.99
CA PHE A 79 -20.63 9.82 20.99
C PHE A 79 -21.80 10.39 21.81
N ASN A 80 -22.80 9.56 22.05
CA ASN A 80 -24.02 9.91 22.77
C ASN A 80 -24.94 10.93 22.05
N GLY A 81 -24.93 10.95 20.71
CA GLY A 81 -25.96 11.61 19.90
C GLY A 81 -25.69 13.06 19.49
N SER A 82 -24.45 13.52 19.64
CA SER A 82 -24.00 14.80 19.07
C SER A 82 -23.73 14.66 17.57
N ASP A 83 -24.02 15.69 16.78
CA ASP A 83 -23.70 15.71 15.35
C ASP A 83 -22.18 15.82 15.08
N GLY A 84 -21.40 16.21 16.10
CA GLY A 84 -19.97 16.47 15.97
C GLY A 84 -19.66 17.70 15.12
N TYR A 85 -18.50 17.71 14.47
CA TYR A 85 -18.02 18.84 13.66
C TYR A 85 -17.81 18.48 12.18
N LEU A 86 -17.83 17.18 11.83
CA LEU A 86 -17.81 16.70 10.45
C LEU A 86 -19.20 16.16 10.09
N ASN A 87 -19.83 16.75 9.08
CA ASN A 87 -21.02 16.17 8.48
C ASN A 87 -20.66 14.87 7.71
N ALA A 88 -21.68 14.05 7.37
CA ALA A 88 -21.48 12.78 6.68
C ALA A 88 -20.70 12.93 5.36
N HIS A 89 -21.05 13.96 4.58
CA HIS A 89 -20.41 14.26 3.30
C HIS A 89 -18.88 14.43 3.45
N HIS A 90 -18.44 15.21 4.44
CA HIS A 90 -17.03 15.47 4.69
C HIS A 90 -16.34 14.27 5.35
N TYR A 91 -17.00 13.61 6.30
CA TYR A 91 -16.45 12.45 7.00
C TYR A 91 -16.14 11.30 6.03
N ASP A 92 -17.03 11.02 5.09
CA ASP A 92 -16.84 9.94 4.11
C ASP A 92 -15.70 10.24 3.13
N GLN A 93 -15.49 11.52 2.76
CA GLN A 93 -14.32 11.93 1.97
C GLN A 93 -13.02 11.73 2.74
N ILE A 94 -12.97 12.16 4.01
CA ILE A 94 -11.79 12.00 4.88
C ILE A 94 -11.46 10.52 5.05
N PHE A 95 -12.46 9.68 5.37
CA PHE A 95 -12.25 8.25 5.54
C PHE A 95 -11.74 7.58 4.26
N THR A 96 -12.34 7.92 3.13
CA THR A 96 -11.94 7.38 1.82
C THR A 96 -10.51 7.82 1.45
N ALA A 97 -10.22 9.12 1.58
CA ALA A 97 -8.90 9.66 1.26
C ALA A 97 -7.81 9.16 2.22
N HIS A 98 -8.12 9.00 3.52
CA HIS A 98 -7.20 8.42 4.50
C HIS A 98 -6.76 7.01 4.07
N GLY A 99 -7.72 6.12 3.78
CA GLY A 99 -7.40 4.75 3.37
C GLY A 99 -6.56 4.70 2.09
N VAL A 100 -6.94 5.49 1.09
CA VAL A 100 -6.19 5.60 -0.18
C VAL A 100 -4.76 6.10 0.07
N ILE A 101 -4.59 7.14 0.87
CA ILE A 101 -3.28 7.72 1.13
C ILE A 101 -2.39 6.77 1.92
N MET A 102 -2.90 6.16 2.99
CA MET A 102 -2.09 5.29 3.83
C MET A 102 -1.57 4.06 3.08
N ILE A 103 -2.38 3.49 2.18
CA ILE A 103 -1.96 2.33 1.37
C ILE A 103 -1.06 2.76 0.20
N PHE A 104 -1.56 3.63 -0.68
CA PHE A 104 -0.92 3.89 -1.97
C PHE A 104 0.17 4.97 -1.92
N PHE A 105 0.09 5.90 -0.98
CA PHE A 105 0.96 7.08 -0.94
C PHE A 105 1.80 7.20 0.33
N VAL A 106 1.63 6.28 1.30
CA VAL A 106 2.49 6.13 2.47
C VAL A 106 3.19 4.77 2.45
N ALA A 107 2.44 3.68 2.60
CA ALA A 107 3.02 2.34 2.73
C ALA A 107 3.78 1.91 1.46
N MET A 108 3.16 2.07 0.29
CA MET A 108 3.78 1.71 -0.99
C MET A 108 5.08 2.52 -1.28
N PRO A 109 5.11 3.86 -1.14
CA PRO A 109 6.34 4.63 -1.28
C PRO A 109 7.43 4.26 -0.27
N PHE A 110 7.10 4.01 1.00
CA PHE A 110 8.11 3.58 1.97
C PHE A 110 8.75 2.25 1.58
N VAL A 111 7.93 1.26 1.24
CA VAL A 111 8.40 -0.08 0.85
C VAL A 111 9.19 -0.04 -0.45
N THR A 112 8.67 0.65 -1.47
CA THR A 112 9.35 0.82 -2.77
C THR A 112 10.65 1.60 -2.62
N GLY A 113 10.68 2.63 -1.77
CA GLY A 113 11.86 3.43 -1.47
C GLY A 113 12.96 2.62 -0.79
N LEU A 114 12.60 1.78 0.19
CA LEU A 114 13.55 0.86 0.84
C LEU A 114 14.11 -0.17 -0.14
N MET A 115 13.27 -0.77 -0.99
CA MET A 115 13.72 -1.72 -2.01
C MET A 115 14.68 -1.05 -2.99
N ASN A 116 14.32 0.13 -3.51
CA ASN A 116 15.18 0.91 -4.41
C ASN A 116 16.52 1.24 -3.79
N PHE A 117 16.54 1.66 -2.54
CA PHE A 117 17.78 2.06 -1.87
C PHE A 117 18.69 0.86 -1.58
N VAL A 118 18.14 -0.22 -1.01
CA VAL A 118 18.93 -1.30 -0.39
C VAL A 118 19.20 -2.46 -1.35
N VAL A 119 18.26 -2.83 -2.23
CA VAL A 119 18.39 -4.06 -3.04
C VAL A 119 19.61 -4.04 -3.97
N PRO A 120 19.88 -3.00 -4.78
CA PRO A 120 21.05 -2.99 -5.65
C PRO A 120 22.37 -3.13 -4.87
N LEU A 121 22.44 -2.51 -3.69
CA LEU A 121 23.60 -2.61 -2.79
C LEU A 121 23.79 -4.02 -2.25
N GLN A 122 22.70 -4.69 -1.85
CA GLN A 122 22.74 -6.06 -1.34
C GLN A 122 23.19 -7.08 -2.38
N ILE A 123 22.85 -6.87 -3.65
CA ILE A 123 23.23 -7.79 -4.74
C ILE A 123 24.56 -7.44 -5.40
N GLY A 124 25.22 -6.37 -4.97
CA GLY A 124 26.47 -5.88 -5.54
C GLY A 124 26.34 -5.29 -6.94
N ALA A 125 25.15 -4.77 -7.29
CA ALA A 125 24.91 -4.05 -8.53
C ALA A 125 25.26 -2.56 -8.36
N ARG A 126 25.66 -1.90 -9.46
CA ARG A 126 25.95 -0.46 -9.46
C ARG A 126 24.68 0.40 -9.42
N ASP A 127 23.63 -0.09 -10.06
CA ASP A 127 22.33 0.55 -10.19
C ASP A 127 21.27 -0.51 -10.55
N VAL A 128 20.02 -0.09 -10.78
CA VAL A 128 18.93 -0.92 -11.29
C VAL A 128 19.01 -1.18 -12.81
N SER A 129 18.23 -2.12 -13.30
CA SER A 129 18.23 -2.55 -14.72
C SER A 129 17.76 -1.46 -15.67
N PHE A 130 16.79 -0.64 -15.26
CA PHE A 130 16.22 0.44 -16.06
C PHE A 130 16.20 1.75 -15.24
N PRO A 131 17.32 2.49 -15.17
CA PRO A 131 17.43 3.68 -14.31
C PRO A 131 16.47 4.82 -14.70
N PHE A 132 16.27 5.06 -16.01
CA PHE A 132 15.29 6.05 -16.48
C PHE A 132 13.86 5.66 -16.11
N LEU A 133 13.51 4.38 -16.29
CA LEU A 133 12.21 3.85 -15.92
C LEU A 133 11.96 4.02 -14.42
N ASN A 134 13.00 3.88 -13.61
CA ASN A 134 12.94 4.09 -12.16
C ASN A 134 12.56 5.53 -11.79
N ASN A 135 13.17 6.51 -12.46
CA ASN A 135 12.84 7.92 -12.28
C ASN A 135 11.39 8.20 -12.72
N PHE A 136 10.99 7.67 -13.87
CA PHE A 136 9.61 7.81 -14.36
C PHE A 136 8.59 7.17 -13.42
N SER A 137 8.85 5.97 -12.90
CA SER A 137 8.01 5.29 -11.91
C SER A 137 7.76 6.16 -10.68
N PHE A 138 8.81 6.81 -10.15
CA PHE A 138 8.67 7.74 -9.03
C PHE A 138 7.75 8.92 -9.38
N TRP A 139 7.96 9.56 -10.51
CA TRP A 139 7.16 10.71 -10.91
C TRP A 139 5.69 10.36 -11.23
N MET A 140 5.42 9.14 -11.68
CA MET A 140 4.04 8.64 -11.82
C MET A 140 3.37 8.48 -10.44
N THR A 141 4.08 7.94 -9.44
CA THR A 141 3.57 7.91 -8.06
C THR A 141 3.32 9.32 -7.52
N VAL A 142 4.23 10.26 -7.75
CA VAL A 142 4.04 11.68 -7.38
C VAL A 142 2.85 12.29 -8.11
N GLY A 143 2.66 12.01 -9.40
CA GLY A 143 1.52 12.49 -10.18
C GLY A 143 0.18 12.02 -9.59
N GLY A 144 0.09 10.74 -9.20
CA GLY A 144 -1.08 10.23 -8.48
C GLY A 144 -1.30 10.93 -7.14
N ALA A 145 -0.23 11.14 -6.36
CA ALA A 145 -0.32 11.85 -5.08
C ALA A 145 -0.77 13.31 -5.26
N ILE A 146 -0.28 14.00 -6.29
CA ILE A 146 -0.71 15.36 -6.63
C ILE A 146 -2.20 15.39 -6.98
N LEU A 147 -2.72 14.42 -7.73
CA LEU A 147 -4.15 14.35 -8.05
C LEU A 147 -5.01 14.20 -6.79
N VAL A 148 -4.62 13.31 -5.86
CA VAL A 148 -5.31 13.19 -4.56
C VAL A 148 -5.23 14.50 -3.77
N MET A 149 -4.07 15.13 -3.68
CA MET A 149 -3.90 16.38 -2.93
C MET A 149 -4.63 17.56 -3.58
N ALA A 150 -4.73 17.60 -4.90
CA ALA A 150 -5.46 18.63 -5.62
C ALA A 150 -6.97 18.55 -5.35
N SER A 151 -7.52 17.34 -5.21
CA SER A 151 -8.95 17.12 -4.92
C SER A 151 -9.41 17.77 -3.60
N LEU A 152 -8.49 18.00 -2.66
CA LEU A 152 -8.77 18.68 -1.40
C LEU A 152 -9.22 20.14 -1.60
N PHE A 153 -8.71 20.79 -2.65
CA PHE A 153 -8.92 22.22 -2.89
C PHE A 153 -9.74 22.52 -4.14
N VAL A 154 -9.70 21.61 -5.12
CA VAL A 154 -10.41 21.75 -6.40
C VAL A 154 -11.33 20.55 -6.58
N GLY A 155 -12.63 20.78 -6.46
CA GLY A 155 -13.62 19.71 -6.44
C GLY A 155 -13.72 19.10 -5.06
N GLU A 156 -13.74 17.77 -5.02
CA GLU A 156 -13.85 16.96 -3.82
C GLU A 156 -13.27 15.57 -4.09
N PHE A 157 -13.05 14.77 -3.05
CA PHE A 157 -12.59 13.38 -3.19
C PHE A 157 -13.75 12.39 -3.10
N ALA A 158 -13.50 11.14 -3.51
CA ALA A 158 -14.51 10.07 -3.47
C ALA A 158 -15.07 9.87 -2.05
N ARG A 159 -16.37 9.56 -1.97
CA ARG A 159 -17.11 9.25 -0.72
C ARG A 159 -17.49 7.77 -0.61
N THR A 160 -16.78 6.92 -1.34
CA THR A 160 -17.20 5.54 -1.64
C THR A 160 -16.32 4.48 -0.96
N GLY A 161 -15.51 4.89 0.02
CA GLY A 161 -14.50 4.04 0.64
C GLY A 161 -13.28 3.84 -0.28
N TRP A 162 -12.19 3.33 0.29
CA TRP A 162 -10.90 3.23 -0.40
C TRP A 162 -10.85 2.27 -1.59
N LEU A 163 -11.91 1.49 -1.82
CA LEU A 163 -12.06 0.58 -2.96
C LEU A 163 -13.14 1.01 -3.96
N ALA A 164 -13.86 2.10 -3.71
CA ALA A 164 -14.87 2.68 -4.60
C ALA A 164 -15.86 1.66 -5.20
N TYR A 165 -16.57 0.93 -4.35
CA TYR A 165 -17.50 -0.12 -4.81
C TYR A 165 -18.68 0.44 -5.63
N PRO A 166 -18.97 -0.16 -6.80
CA PRO A 166 -20.29 -0.10 -7.41
C PRO A 166 -21.33 -0.79 -6.51
N PRO A 167 -22.60 -0.35 -6.54
CA PRO A 167 -23.12 0.68 -7.43
C PRO A 167 -22.80 2.12 -6.98
N LEU A 168 -22.37 2.34 -5.73
CA LEU A 168 -22.22 3.67 -5.14
C LEU A 168 -21.24 4.57 -5.92
N SER A 169 -20.16 4.00 -6.49
CA SER A 169 -19.20 4.73 -7.31
C SER A 169 -19.65 5.02 -8.75
N GLY A 170 -20.80 4.49 -9.17
CA GLY A 170 -21.39 4.77 -10.48
C GLY A 170 -21.93 6.20 -10.58
N ILE A 171 -22.02 6.72 -11.81
CA ILE A 171 -22.40 8.12 -12.07
C ILE A 171 -23.81 8.47 -11.56
N ASN A 172 -24.70 7.47 -11.46
CA ASN A 172 -26.08 7.66 -10.97
C ASN A 172 -26.14 7.96 -9.46
N TYR A 173 -25.20 7.44 -8.67
CA TYR A 173 -25.18 7.59 -7.21
C TYR A 173 -24.13 8.60 -6.74
N SER A 174 -23.00 8.67 -7.45
CA SER A 174 -21.93 9.67 -7.22
C SER A 174 -21.67 10.46 -8.50
N PRO A 175 -22.53 11.44 -8.85
CA PRO A 175 -22.40 12.24 -10.07
C PRO A 175 -21.26 13.26 -10.03
N ASP A 176 -20.69 13.49 -8.84
CA ASP A 176 -19.57 14.39 -8.63
C ASP A 176 -18.23 13.83 -9.16
N VAL A 177 -17.20 14.67 -9.09
CA VAL A 177 -15.84 14.40 -9.61
C VAL A 177 -14.98 13.56 -8.66
N GLY A 178 -15.45 13.23 -7.45
CA GLY A 178 -14.62 12.60 -6.42
C GLY A 178 -14.12 11.22 -6.82
N VAL A 179 -15.00 10.40 -7.41
CA VAL A 179 -14.62 9.08 -7.94
C VAL A 179 -13.65 9.21 -9.11
N ASP A 180 -13.73 10.28 -9.88
CA ASP A 180 -12.83 10.53 -11.01
C ASP A 180 -11.41 10.86 -10.53
N TYR A 181 -11.26 11.66 -9.47
CA TYR A 181 -9.97 11.85 -8.80
C TYR A 181 -9.39 10.52 -8.30
N TYR A 182 -10.21 9.67 -7.67
CA TYR A 182 -9.80 8.34 -7.22
C TYR A 182 -9.29 7.47 -8.38
N ILE A 183 -10.06 7.36 -9.47
CA ILE A 183 -9.72 6.54 -10.65
C ILE A 183 -8.37 6.99 -11.22
N TRP A 184 -8.23 8.27 -11.56
CA TRP A 184 -7.04 8.74 -12.29
C TRP A 184 -5.80 8.84 -11.39
N ALA A 185 -5.97 9.17 -10.10
CA ALA A 185 -4.85 9.15 -9.16
C ALA A 185 -4.23 7.75 -9.05
N LEU A 186 -5.06 6.71 -8.89
CA LEU A 186 -4.60 5.34 -8.78
C LEU A 186 -4.15 4.75 -10.11
N GLN A 187 -4.78 5.12 -11.23
CA GLN A 187 -4.36 4.66 -12.55
C GLN A 187 -2.95 5.15 -12.89
N VAL A 188 -2.67 6.43 -12.65
CA VAL A 188 -1.34 7.03 -12.88
C VAL A 188 -0.32 6.41 -11.93
N ALA A 189 -0.61 6.33 -10.63
CA ALA A 189 0.31 5.72 -9.66
C ALA A 189 0.55 4.22 -9.95
N GLY A 190 -0.48 3.49 -10.36
CA GLY A 190 -0.44 2.06 -10.67
C GLY A 190 0.46 1.71 -11.86
N VAL A 191 0.51 2.58 -12.89
CA VAL A 191 1.48 2.46 -13.98
C VAL A 191 2.90 2.56 -13.42
N GLY A 192 3.17 3.57 -12.59
CA GLY A 192 4.48 3.74 -11.95
C GLY A 192 4.91 2.51 -11.13
N THR A 193 4.01 1.98 -10.31
CA THR A 193 4.24 0.79 -9.49
C THR A 193 4.52 -0.46 -10.34
N THR A 194 3.73 -0.70 -11.39
CA THR A 194 3.94 -1.84 -12.29
C THR A 194 5.33 -1.80 -12.92
N LEU A 195 5.73 -0.63 -13.42
CA LEU A 195 7.04 -0.43 -14.03
C LEU A 195 8.20 -0.62 -13.02
N SER A 196 8.00 -0.18 -11.76
CA SER A 196 8.97 -0.43 -10.68
C SER A 196 9.11 -1.92 -10.38
N GLY A 197 7.99 -2.66 -10.37
CA GLY A 197 7.95 -4.12 -10.23
C GLY A 197 8.80 -4.83 -11.28
N ILE A 198 8.56 -4.52 -12.56
CA ILE A 198 9.32 -5.08 -13.68
C ILE A 198 10.82 -4.77 -13.53
N ASN A 199 11.15 -3.53 -13.19
CA ASN A 199 12.53 -3.08 -13.06
C ASN A 199 13.31 -3.86 -11.99
N LEU A 200 12.74 -4.01 -10.80
CA LEU A 200 13.42 -4.71 -9.70
C LEU A 200 13.48 -6.23 -9.93
N ILE A 201 12.50 -6.86 -10.60
CA ILE A 201 12.63 -8.27 -11.02
C ILE A 201 13.84 -8.44 -11.93
N CYS A 202 13.94 -7.63 -13.00
CA CYS A 202 15.05 -7.69 -13.94
C CYS A 202 16.38 -7.45 -13.22
N THR A 203 16.44 -6.47 -12.34
CA THR A 203 17.61 -6.13 -11.53
C THR A 203 18.08 -7.32 -10.68
N ILE A 204 17.19 -7.90 -9.87
CA ILE A 204 17.54 -9.01 -8.96
C ILE A 204 17.94 -10.26 -9.73
N ILE A 205 17.31 -10.56 -10.87
CA ILE A 205 17.59 -11.80 -11.62
C ILE A 205 18.88 -11.66 -12.44
N LYS A 206 19.12 -10.51 -13.08
CA LYS A 206 20.14 -10.35 -14.12
C LYS A 206 21.39 -9.58 -13.69
N MET A 207 21.34 -8.76 -12.64
CA MET A 207 22.44 -7.84 -12.28
C MET A 207 23.21 -8.21 -11.01
N ARG A 208 22.99 -9.40 -10.45
CA ARG A 208 23.74 -9.87 -9.28
C ARG A 208 25.24 -9.96 -9.55
N ALA A 209 26.03 -9.71 -8.51
CA ALA A 209 27.45 -9.94 -8.53
C ALA A 209 27.82 -11.42 -8.86
N PRO A 210 28.92 -11.67 -9.59
CA PRO A 210 29.38 -13.02 -9.88
C PRO A 210 29.57 -13.86 -8.61
N GLY A 211 29.08 -15.11 -8.63
CA GLY A 211 29.17 -16.04 -7.50
C GLY A 211 27.98 -16.01 -6.53
N MET A 212 27.09 -15.02 -6.63
CA MET A 212 25.83 -14.97 -5.88
C MET A 212 24.73 -15.76 -6.59
N THR A 213 24.56 -17.02 -6.21
CA THR A 213 23.41 -17.84 -6.65
C THR A 213 22.12 -17.35 -5.99
N MET A 214 20.95 -17.74 -6.54
CA MET A 214 19.64 -17.37 -5.97
C MET A 214 19.57 -17.67 -4.46
N MET A 215 19.91 -18.90 -4.06
CA MET A 215 19.87 -19.34 -2.65
C MET A 215 21.01 -18.79 -1.78
N ARG A 216 21.77 -17.79 -2.26
CA ARG A 216 22.77 -17.05 -1.48
C ARG A 216 22.42 -15.56 -1.30
N MET A 217 21.30 -15.09 -1.87
CA MET A 217 20.86 -13.71 -1.70
C MET A 217 20.40 -13.44 -0.26
N PRO A 218 20.55 -12.20 0.25
CA PRO A 218 19.93 -11.79 1.52
C PRO A 218 18.41 -11.99 1.52
N VAL A 219 17.81 -12.17 2.70
CA VAL A 219 16.36 -12.45 2.78
C VAL A 219 15.55 -11.23 2.37
N PHE A 220 16.04 -10.02 2.66
CA PHE A 220 15.40 -8.81 2.14
C PHE A 220 15.33 -8.79 0.60
N THR A 221 16.39 -9.20 -0.08
CA THR A 221 16.39 -9.33 -1.55
C THR A 221 15.39 -10.39 -2.04
N TRP A 222 15.28 -11.54 -1.36
CA TRP A 222 14.28 -12.58 -1.70
C TRP A 222 12.84 -12.10 -1.52
N THR A 223 12.54 -11.47 -0.38
CA THR A 223 11.21 -10.92 -0.13
C THR A 223 10.87 -9.80 -1.10
N SER A 224 11.84 -8.95 -1.45
CA SER A 224 11.69 -7.94 -2.49
C SER A 224 11.39 -8.58 -3.85
N LEU A 225 12.10 -9.65 -4.24
CA LEU A 225 11.81 -10.37 -5.48
C LEU A 225 10.36 -10.87 -5.53
N CYS A 226 9.90 -11.51 -4.45
CA CYS A 226 8.54 -12.00 -4.35
C CYS A 226 7.51 -10.87 -4.40
N THR A 227 7.74 -9.76 -3.70
CA THR A 227 6.91 -8.55 -3.78
C THR A 227 6.81 -8.02 -5.19
N ASN A 228 7.93 -7.91 -5.92
CA ASN A 228 7.89 -7.38 -7.27
C ASN A 228 7.18 -8.35 -8.24
N VAL A 229 7.27 -9.67 -8.03
CA VAL A 229 6.47 -10.66 -8.77
C VAL A 229 4.98 -10.45 -8.54
N LEU A 230 4.55 -10.25 -7.29
CA LEU A 230 3.15 -9.93 -6.97
C LEU A 230 2.70 -8.62 -7.63
N ILE A 231 3.55 -7.58 -7.61
CA ILE A 231 3.23 -6.30 -8.26
C ILE A 231 2.91 -6.52 -9.74
N VAL A 232 3.80 -7.20 -10.46
CA VAL A 232 3.65 -7.42 -11.91
C VAL A 232 2.44 -8.26 -12.25
N ALA A 233 2.06 -9.21 -11.40
CA ALA A 233 0.91 -10.07 -11.64
C ALA A 233 -0.43 -9.47 -11.15
N SER A 234 -0.43 -8.60 -10.13
CA SER A 234 -1.67 -8.06 -9.53
C SER A 234 -2.08 -6.67 -10.04
N PHE A 235 -1.14 -5.76 -10.29
CA PHE A 235 -1.48 -4.39 -10.71
C PHE A 235 -2.20 -4.28 -12.07
N PRO A 236 -1.98 -5.18 -13.05
CA PRO A 236 -2.80 -5.20 -14.26
C PRO A 236 -4.30 -5.38 -13.98
N VAL A 237 -4.66 -6.10 -12.91
CA VAL A 237 -6.07 -6.28 -12.51
C VAL A 237 -6.66 -4.97 -12.00
N LEU A 238 -5.96 -4.24 -11.12
CA LEU A 238 -6.39 -2.91 -10.68
C LEU A 238 -6.55 -1.95 -11.87
N THR A 239 -5.56 -1.94 -12.76
CA THR A 239 -5.55 -1.14 -13.99
C THR A 239 -6.80 -1.40 -14.83
N ALA A 240 -7.15 -2.68 -15.04
CA ALA A 240 -8.32 -3.07 -15.81
C ALA A 240 -9.62 -2.68 -15.10
N VAL A 241 -9.76 -2.98 -13.81
CA VAL A 241 -10.97 -2.69 -13.02
C VAL A 241 -11.29 -1.20 -12.96
N LEU A 242 -10.28 -0.36 -12.71
CA LEU A 242 -10.47 1.10 -12.69
C LEU A 242 -10.77 1.64 -14.09
N THR A 243 -10.19 1.07 -15.14
CA THR A 243 -10.54 1.44 -16.53
C THR A 243 -11.99 1.08 -16.86
N LEU A 244 -12.45 -0.11 -16.47
CA LEU A 244 -13.84 -0.53 -16.67
C LEU A 244 -14.82 0.36 -15.89
N LEU A 245 -14.47 0.73 -14.65
CA LEU A 245 -15.27 1.66 -13.86
C LEU A 245 -15.29 3.06 -14.49
N ALA A 246 -14.17 3.51 -15.04
CA ALA A 246 -14.10 4.77 -15.79
C ALA A 246 -15.00 4.72 -17.04
N LEU A 247 -14.98 3.63 -17.79
CA LEU A 247 -15.85 3.47 -18.96
C LEU A 247 -17.34 3.52 -18.58
N ASP A 248 -17.73 2.91 -17.46
CA ASP A 248 -19.10 2.99 -16.95
C ASP A 248 -19.50 4.43 -16.62
N ARG A 249 -18.57 5.23 -16.06
CA ARG A 249 -18.83 6.64 -15.71
C ARG A 249 -18.81 7.59 -16.91
N TYR A 250 -17.86 7.44 -17.84
CA TYR A 250 -17.61 8.41 -18.92
C TYR A 250 -18.28 8.06 -20.24
N VAL A 251 -18.35 6.77 -20.57
CA VAL A 251 -18.81 6.28 -21.88
C VAL A 251 -20.21 5.69 -21.78
N GLY A 252 -20.70 5.42 -20.57
CA GLY A 252 -22.01 4.81 -20.35
C GLY A 252 -22.01 3.32 -20.68
N THR A 253 -20.88 2.64 -20.48
CA THR A 253 -20.86 1.17 -20.48
C THR A 253 -21.61 0.62 -19.27
N ASN A 254 -21.86 -0.69 -19.27
CA ASN A 254 -22.68 -1.37 -18.26
C ASN A 254 -21.93 -2.57 -17.68
N PHE A 255 -20.67 -2.39 -17.26
CA PHE A 255 -19.89 -3.48 -16.65
C PHE A 255 -20.39 -3.78 -15.23
N PHE A 256 -20.57 -2.75 -14.41
CA PHE A 256 -20.87 -2.85 -12.98
C PHE A 256 -22.15 -2.12 -12.57
N THR A 257 -22.95 -1.67 -13.54
CA THR A 257 -24.25 -1.03 -13.34
C THR A 257 -25.29 -2.03 -12.81
N ASN A 258 -26.36 -1.53 -12.19
CA ASN A 258 -27.51 -2.36 -11.79
C ASN A 258 -28.43 -2.70 -12.97
N ASP A 259 -28.45 -1.83 -13.98
CA ASP A 259 -29.31 -1.96 -15.15
C ASP A 259 -28.53 -2.55 -16.35
N PHE A 260 -29.28 -2.89 -17.40
CA PHE A 260 -28.75 -3.31 -18.71
C PHE A 260 -27.80 -4.52 -18.67
N GLY A 261 -27.89 -5.36 -17.64
CA GLY A 261 -27.13 -6.60 -17.50
C GLY A 261 -25.77 -6.46 -16.81
N GLY A 262 -25.44 -5.28 -16.27
CA GLY A 262 -24.23 -5.09 -15.45
C GLY A 262 -24.25 -5.89 -14.14
N ASN A 263 -23.08 -6.07 -13.52
CA ASN A 263 -22.96 -6.81 -12.27
C ASN A 263 -21.99 -6.13 -11.28
N PRO A 264 -22.50 -5.42 -10.26
CA PRO A 264 -21.66 -4.79 -9.22
C PRO A 264 -20.77 -5.78 -8.45
N MET A 265 -21.23 -7.02 -8.22
CA MET A 265 -20.46 -8.03 -7.50
C MET A 265 -19.21 -8.47 -8.28
N MET A 266 -19.21 -8.34 -9.61
CA MET A 266 -18.04 -8.60 -10.43
C MET A 266 -16.90 -7.62 -10.11
N TYR A 267 -17.22 -6.34 -9.85
CA TYR A 267 -16.22 -5.37 -9.40
C TYR A 267 -15.57 -5.83 -8.09
N VAL A 268 -16.38 -6.21 -7.09
CA VAL A 268 -15.87 -6.65 -5.78
C VAL A 268 -14.96 -7.86 -5.92
N ASN A 269 -15.32 -8.83 -6.76
CA ASN A 269 -14.45 -9.95 -7.04
C ASN A 269 -13.12 -9.51 -7.67
N LEU A 270 -13.16 -8.71 -8.75
CA LEU A 270 -11.96 -8.31 -9.48
C LEU A 270 -11.04 -7.40 -8.66
N ILE A 271 -11.60 -6.43 -7.92
CA ILE A 271 -10.79 -5.52 -7.10
C ILE A 271 -10.04 -6.29 -6.02
N TRP A 272 -10.65 -7.33 -5.42
CA TRP A 272 -9.96 -8.13 -4.40
C TRP A 272 -8.94 -9.12 -4.94
N ILE A 273 -9.09 -9.59 -6.20
CA ILE A 273 -8.02 -10.32 -6.89
C ILE A 273 -6.73 -9.50 -6.90
N TRP A 274 -6.81 -8.17 -6.99
CA TRP A 274 -5.66 -7.28 -6.74
C TRP A 274 -5.44 -7.02 -5.24
N GLY A 275 -6.50 -6.67 -4.50
CA GLY A 275 -6.40 -6.06 -3.18
C GLY A 275 -5.82 -6.98 -2.10
N HIS A 276 -6.05 -8.30 -2.17
CA HIS A 276 -5.41 -9.20 -1.21
C HIS A 276 -3.93 -9.48 -1.50
N PRO A 277 -3.49 -9.71 -2.74
CA PRO A 277 -2.07 -9.67 -3.06
C PRO A 277 -1.38 -8.35 -2.66
N GLU A 278 -2.06 -7.20 -2.76
CA GLU A 278 -1.50 -5.90 -2.34
C GLU A 278 -1.09 -5.87 -0.87
N VAL A 279 -1.88 -6.45 0.04
CA VAL A 279 -1.47 -6.48 1.45
C VAL A 279 -0.19 -7.32 1.66
N TYR A 280 0.05 -8.32 0.82
CA TYR A 280 1.32 -9.07 0.84
C TYR A 280 2.47 -8.31 0.19
N ILE A 281 2.21 -7.52 -0.84
CA ILE A 281 3.19 -6.61 -1.45
C ILE A 281 3.77 -5.68 -0.37
N LEU A 282 2.94 -5.20 0.55
CA LEU A 282 3.36 -4.35 1.66
C LEU A 282 4.13 -5.08 2.76
N ILE A 283 3.66 -6.25 3.21
CA ILE A 283 4.26 -6.91 4.38
C ILE A 283 5.54 -7.71 4.05
N LEU A 284 5.63 -8.29 2.85
CA LEU A 284 6.74 -9.18 2.49
C LEU A 284 8.11 -8.48 2.61
N PRO A 285 8.33 -7.25 2.09
CA PRO A 285 9.62 -6.58 2.21
C PRO A 285 9.97 -6.25 3.65
N LEU A 286 8.98 -5.92 4.48
CA LEU A 286 9.19 -5.66 5.90
C LEU A 286 9.59 -6.94 6.65
N PHE A 287 9.03 -8.11 6.30
CA PHE A 287 9.57 -9.38 6.79
C PHE A 287 11.04 -9.57 6.41
N GLY A 288 11.45 -9.10 5.24
CA GLY A 288 12.84 -9.03 4.83
C GLY A 288 13.67 -8.14 5.76
N VAL A 289 13.21 -6.90 6.00
CA VAL A 289 13.86 -5.94 6.91
C VAL A 289 14.03 -6.55 8.31
N PHE A 290 12.97 -7.09 8.89
CA PHE A 290 13.04 -7.73 10.22
C PHE A 290 13.98 -8.93 10.24
N SER A 291 14.10 -9.68 9.14
CA SER A 291 15.08 -10.78 9.04
C SER A 291 16.52 -10.28 9.11
N GLU A 292 16.86 -9.23 8.37
CA GLU A 292 18.21 -8.65 8.37
C GLU A 292 18.54 -7.99 9.73
N VAL A 293 17.59 -7.26 10.32
CA VAL A 293 17.73 -6.64 11.64
C VAL A 293 17.91 -7.70 12.73
N THR A 294 17.06 -8.73 12.76
CA THR A 294 17.15 -9.81 13.75
C THR A 294 18.51 -10.51 13.71
N SER A 295 18.98 -10.86 12.51
CA SER A 295 20.29 -11.51 12.30
C SER A 295 21.44 -10.60 12.75
N THR A 296 21.41 -9.32 12.33
CA THR A 296 22.46 -8.34 12.63
C THR A 296 22.59 -8.03 14.12
N PHE A 297 21.46 -7.75 14.79
CA PHE A 297 21.46 -7.34 16.19
C PHE A 297 21.54 -8.52 17.16
N SER A 298 21.27 -9.76 16.71
CA SER A 298 21.54 -10.98 17.49
C SER A 298 22.96 -11.50 17.34
N GLY A 299 23.75 -10.98 16.39
CA GLY A 299 25.11 -11.43 16.12
C GLY A 299 25.20 -12.90 15.67
N LYS A 300 24.16 -13.39 14.99
CA LYS A 300 24.01 -14.81 14.60
C LYS A 300 23.45 -14.87 13.20
N ARG A 301 23.86 -15.88 12.42
CA ARG A 301 23.21 -16.19 11.14
C ARG A 301 21.73 -16.46 11.35
N LEU A 302 20.90 -16.02 10.40
CA LEU A 302 19.47 -16.29 10.40
C LEU A 302 19.20 -17.79 10.47
N PHE A 303 18.42 -18.20 11.46
CA PHE A 303 17.96 -19.57 11.60
C PHE A 303 16.97 -19.91 10.48
N GLY A 304 17.11 -21.10 9.89
CA GLY A 304 16.15 -21.58 8.90
C GLY A 304 16.09 -20.76 7.60
N TYR A 305 17.21 -20.22 7.11
CA TYR A 305 17.23 -19.42 5.87
C TYR A 305 16.45 -20.05 4.70
N THR A 306 16.65 -21.35 4.43
CA THR A 306 15.92 -22.06 3.37
C THR A 306 14.42 -22.09 3.63
N SER A 307 14.02 -22.37 4.86
CA SER A 307 12.61 -22.33 5.31
C SER A 307 12.02 -20.92 5.13
N MET A 308 12.76 -19.86 5.46
CA MET A 308 12.33 -18.46 5.27
C MET A 308 12.07 -18.11 3.80
N VAL A 309 12.96 -18.55 2.91
CA VAL A 309 12.82 -18.34 1.46
C VAL A 309 11.61 -19.12 0.93
N TYR A 310 11.49 -20.41 1.24
CA TYR A 310 10.36 -21.21 0.79
C TYR A 310 9.02 -20.72 1.37
N ALA A 311 8.97 -20.32 2.64
CA ALA A 311 7.78 -19.71 3.22
C ALA A 311 7.34 -18.46 2.45
N THR A 312 8.30 -17.61 2.05
CA THR A 312 8.03 -16.41 1.25
C THR A 312 7.48 -16.76 -0.14
N VAL A 313 8.04 -17.77 -0.81
CA VAL A 313 7.54 -18.25 -2.11
C VAL A 313 6.14 -18.85 -1.98
N VAL A 314 5.88 -19.63 -0.93
CA VAL A 314 4.54 -20.19 -0.66
C VAL A 314 3.52 -19.09 -0.45
N ILE A 315 3.83 -18.05 0.34
CA ILE A 315 2.94 -16.88 0.51
C ILE A 315 2.68 -16.20 -0.84
N THR A 316 3.71 -16.05 -1.67
CA THR A 316 3.58 -15.45 -3.01
C THR A 316 2.54 -16.19 -3.86
N ILE A 317 2.62 -17.52 -3.90
CA ILE A 317 1.69 -18.35 -4.67
C ILE A 317 0.28 -18.33 -4.05
N LEU A 318 0.19 -18.58 -2.74
CA LEU A 318 -1.11 -18.68 -2.06
C LEU A 318 -1.86 -17.35 -1.99
N SER A 319 -1.18 -16.19 -2.09
CA SER A 319 -1.83 -14.87 -2.10
C SER A 319 -2.88 -14.72 -3.21
N TYR A 320 -2.76 -15.50 -4.29
CA TYR A 320 -3.72 -15.56 -5.39
C TYR A 320 -4.82 -16.61 -5.20
N LEU A 321 -4.99 -17.21 -4.02
CA LEU A 321 -5.99 -18.26 -3.78
C LEU A 321 -6.93 -17.94 -2.62
N VAL A 322 -6.93 -16.71 -2.13
CA VAL A 322 -7.59 -16.35 -0.86
C VAL A 322 -8.46 -15.10 -0.92
N TRP A 323 -8.46 -14.36 -2.04
CA TRP A 323 -9.08 -13.04 -2.13
C TRP A 323 -10.57 -12.98 -1.78
N LEU A 324 -11.32 -14.07 -1.97
CA LEU A 324 -12.76 -14.14 -1.68
C LEU A 324 -13.10 -13.94 -0.20
N HIS A 325 -12.15 -14.18 0.71
CA HIS A 325 -12.38 -14.00 2.15
C HIS A 325 -12.78 -12.58 2.56
N HIS A 326 -12.61 -11.59 1.68
CA HIS A 326 -13.04 -10.21 1.90
C HIS A 326 -14.52 -9.98 1.64
N PHE A 327 -15.24 -10.99 1.15
CA PHE A 327 -16.65 -10.89 0.81
C PHE A 327 -17.39 -12.22 1.02
N PHE A 328 -17.06 -12.95 2.09
CA PHE A 328 -17.81 -14.16 2.48
C PHE A 328 -19.31 -13.91 2.64
N THR A 329 -19.67 -12.68 3.03
CA THR A 329 -21.03 -12.19 3.24
C THR A 329 -21.81 -11.89 1.96
N MET A 330 -21.20 -11.98 0.77
CA MET A 330 -21.87 -11.73 -0.52
C MET A 330 -22.67 -12.95 -1.07
N GLY A 331 -22.96 -13.94 -0.24
CA GLY A 331 -23.87 -15.03 -0.59
C GLY A 331 -23.28 -16.11 -1.51
N SER A 332 -21.94 -16.24 -1.55
CA SER A 332 -21.29 -17.39 -2.18
C SER A 332 -21.70 -18.70 -1.49
N GLY A 333 -21.72 -19.81 -2.24
CA GLY A 333 -22.10 -21.11 -1.70
C GLY A 333 -21.16 -21.61 -0.59
N ALA A 334 -21.67 -22.47 0.30
CA ALA A 334 -20.92 -22.97 1.46
C ALA A 334 -19.57 -23.61 1.08
N SER A 335 -19.52 -24.36 -0.02
CA SER A 335 -18.27 -24.99 -0.51
C SER A 335 -17.22 -23.97 -0.91
N VAL A 336 -17.62 -22.86 -1.54
CA VAL A 336 -16.72 -21.78 -1.96
C VAL A 336 -16.17 -21.06 -0.73
N ASN A 337 -17.05 -20.66 0.21
CA ASN A 337 -16.62 -20.03 1.46
C ASN A 337 -15.69 -20.94 2.26
N SER A 338 -15.97 -22.25 2.30
CA SER A 338 -15.14 -23.23 3.01
C SER A 338 -13.75 -23.36 2.36
N PHE A 339 -13.69 -23.42 1.02
CA PHE A 339 -12.41 -23.49 0.30
C PHE A 339 -11.54 -22.25 0.57
N PHE A 340 -12.12 -21.05 0.44
CA PHE A 340 -11.39 -19.80 0.65
C PHE A 340 -11.04 -19.56 2.12
N GLY A 341 -11.89 -19.98 3.06
CA GLY A 341 -11.56 -19.94 4.49
C GLY A 341 -10.40 -20.87 4.85
N ILE A 342 -10.43 -22.12 4.37
CA ILE A 342 -9.35 -23.10 4.61
C ILE A 342 -8.02 -22.63 4.00
N THR A 343 -8.04 -22.18 2.75
CA THR A 343 -6.83 -21.68 2.07
C THR A 343 -6.25 -20.45 2.77
N THR A 344 -7.10 -19.55 3.26
CA THR A 344 -6.66 -18.39 4.07
C THR A 344 -5.99 -18.82 5.36
N MET A 345 -6.57 -19.79 6.08
CA MET A 345 -5.94 -20.34 7.29
C MET A 345 -4.60 -21.01 6.99
N ILE A 346 -4.44 -21.68 5.84
CA ILE A 346 -3.16 -22.31 5.43
C ILE A 346 -2.04 -21.26 5.25
N ILE A 347 -2.33 -20.05 4.79
CA ILE A 347 -1.31 -18.99 4.63
C ILE A 347 -0.71 -18.56 5.98
N SER A 348 -1.42 -18.73 7.09
CA SER A 348 -0.88 -18.43 8.42
C SER A 348 0.35 -19.30 8.78
N ILE A 349 0.46 -20.52 8.21
CA ILE A 349 1.52 -21.47 8.53
C ILE A 349 2.91 -20.96 8.07
N PRO A 350 3.13 -20.57 6.78
CA PRO A 350 4.37 -19.93 6.36
C PRO A 350 4.76 -18.73 7.21
N THR A 351 3.79 -17.88 7.56
CA THR A 351 4.02 -16.67 8.36
C THR A 351 4.44 -17.03 9.79
N GLY A 352 3.77 -18.00 10.41
CA GLY A 352 4.15 -18.54 11.72
C GLY A 352 5.56 -19.12 11.71
N ALA A 353 5.93 -19.89 10.68
CA ALA A 353 7.30 -20.41 10.54
C ALA A 353 8.35 -19.28 10.52
N LYS A 354 8.06 -18.14 9.87
CA LYS A 354 8.95 -16.97 9.87
C LYS A 354 9.12 -16.37 11.27
N MET A 355 8.03 -16.27 12.03
CA MET A 355 8.06 -15.81 13.43
C MET A 355 8.95 -16.69 14.31
N PHE A 356 8.81 -18.01 14.22
CA PHE A 356 9.65 -18.95 14.97
C PHE A 356 11.12 -18.89 14.51
N ASN A 357 11.39 -18.74 13.22
CA ASN A 357 12.75 -18.58 12.72
C ASN A 357 13.43 -17.32 13.28
N TRP A 358 12.72 -16.19 13.43
CA TRP A 358 13.26 -15.00 14.10
C TRP A 358 13.55 -15.27 15.59
N LEU A 359 12.61 -15.91 16.31
CA LEU A 359 12.83 -16.29 17.71
C LEU A 359 14.06 -17.20 17.88
N PHE A 360 14.23 -18.21 17.03
CA PHE A 360 15.39 -19.10 17.07
C PHE A 360 16.69 -18.44 16.57
N THR A 361 16.60 -17.37 15.81
CA THR A 361 17.75 -16.52 15.46
C THR A 361 18.20 -15.73 16.70
N MET A 362 17.26 -15.18 17.46
CA MET A 362 17.55 -14.49 18.73
C MET A 362 18.05 -15.46 19.80
N TYR A 363 17.52 -16.67 19.85
CA TYR A 363 17.89 -17.69 20.82
C TYR A 363 19.38 -18.04 20.74
N ARG A 364 20.05 -17.98 21.90
CA ARG A 364 21.51 -18.14 22.06
C ARG A 364 22.34 -17.16 21.21
N GLY A 365 21.75 -16.05 20.76
CA GLY A 365 22.46 -14.90 20.21
C GLY A 365 22.96 -13.95 21.30
N ARG A 366 23.67 -12.90 20.91
CA ARG A 366 24.02 -11.76 21.77
C ARG A 366 23.21 -10.55 21.31
N ILE A 367 22.03 -10.38 21.90
CA ILE A 367 21.07 -9.37 21.45
C ILE A 367 21.55 -7.98 21.87
N ARG A 368 21.85 -7.13 20.89
CA ARG A 368 22.07 -5.69 21.06
C ARG A 368 20.73 -4.97 20.91
N PHE A 369 20.19 -4.50 22.03
CA PHE A 369 18.84 -3.94 22.10
C PHE A 369 18.81 -2.44 21.73
N GLU A 370 19.23 -2.13 20.49
CA GLU A 370 19.13 -0.78 19.92
C GLU A 370 17.77 -0.57 19.24
N LEU A 371 17.47 0.67 18.83
CA LEU A 371 16.16 1.06 18.27
C LEU A 371 15.63 0.11 17.17
N PRO A 372 16.41 -0.36 16.17
CA PRO A 372 15.90 -1.32 15.18
C PRO A 372 15.47 -2.66 15.78
N MET A 373 16.17 -3.13 16.82
CA MET A 373 15.83 -4.37 17.51
C MET A 373 14.60 -4.19 18.40
N MET A 374 14.42 -3.01 19.01
CA MET A 374 13.20 -2.66 19.75
C MET A 374 11.97 -2.70 18.83
N TRP A 375 12.06 -2.10 17.63
CA TRP A 375 11.01 -2.17 16.62
C TRP A 375 10.72 -3.61 16.17
N THR A 376 11.75 -4.44 16.00
CA THR A 376 11.58 -5.86 15.68
C THR A 376 10.78 -6.60 16.75
N VAL A 377 11.10 -6.41 18.03
CA VAL A 377 10.37 -7.08 19.12
C VAL A 377 8.93 -6.55 19.23
N ALA A 378 8.73 -5.23 19.13
CA ALA A 378 7.39 -4.64 19.12
C ALA A 378 6.55 -5.20 17.97
N PHE A 379 7.12 -5.22 16.75
CA PHE A 379 6.50 -5.84 15.58
C PHE A 379 6.11 -7.28 15.85
N MET A 380 7.01 -8.10 16.40
CA MET A 380 6.72 -9.52 16.63
C MET A 380 5.52 -9.72 17.57
N LEU A 381 5.42 -8.90 18.62
CA LEU A 381 4.29 -8.96 19.56
C LEU A 381 2.99 -8.48 18.92
N THR A 382 2.99 -7.29 18.32
CA THR A 382 1.77 -6.69 17.74
C THR A 382 1.27 -7.49 16.54
N PHE A 383 2.19 -7.98 15.71
CA PHE A 383 1.87 -8.74 14.50
C PHE A 383 1.28 -10.13 14.82
N VAL A 384 1.73 -10.79 15.88
CA VAL A 384 1.13 -12.07 16.32
C VAL A 384 -0.29 -11.85 16.81
N VAL A 385 -0.56 -10.79 17.58
CA VAL A 385 -1.93 -10.48 18.03
C VAL A 385 -2.85 -10.18 16.85
N GLY A 386 -2.43 -9.30 15.93
CA GLY A 386 -3.20 -9.02 14.71
C GLY A 386 -3.35 -10.23 13.78
N GLY A 387 -2.34 -11.09 13.71
CA GLY A 387 -2.40 -12.33 12.95
C GLY A 387 -3.40 -13.33 13.54
N MET A 388 -3.47 -13.45 14.86
CA MET A 388 -4.46 -14.31 15.53
C MET A 388 -5.89 -13.84 15.28
N THR A 389 -6.15 -12.53 15.33
CA THR A 389 -7.49 -11.99 15.00
C THR A 389 -7.83 -12.18 13.51
N GLY A 390 -6.85 -12.04 12.62
CA GLY A 390 -7.03 -12.33 11.19
C GLY A 390 -7.36 -13.79 10.90
N VAL A 391 -6.73 -14.74 11.62
CA VAL A 391 -7.07 -16.18 11.50
C VAL A 391 -8.50 -16.46 11.96
N LEU A 392 -9.02 -15.72 12.96
CA LEU A 392 -10.43 -15.82 13.35
C LEU A 392 -11.37 -15.32 12.23
N LEU A 393 -11.04 -14.21 11.57
CA LEU A 393 -11.81 -13.68 10.43
C LEU A 393 -11.75 -14.58 9.19
N ALA A 394 -10.74 -15.44 9.07
CA ALA A 394 -10.69 -16.45 8.01
C ALA A 394 -11.76 -17.55 8.14
N VAL A 395 -12.49 -17.61 9.26
CA VAL A 395 -13.56 -18.58 9.53
C VAL A 395 -14.90 -17.97 9.11
N PRO A 396 -15.54 -18.42 8.00
CA PRO A 396 -16.71 -17.73 7.44
C PRO A 396 -17.89 -17.57 8.43
N PRO A 397 -18.24 -18.57 9.28
CA PRO A 397 -19.27 -18.37 10.30
C PRO A 397 -18.96 -17.25 11.32
N ALA A 398 -17.69 -17.03 11.65
CA ALA A 398 -17.28 -15.92 12.52
C ALA A 398 -17.28 -14.59 11.73
N ASP A 399 -16.81 -14.61 10.48
CA ASP A 399 -16.83 -13.42 9.62
C ASP A 399 -18.26 -12.91 9.41
N PHE A 400 -19.27 -13.78 9.28
CA PHE A 400 -20.67 -13.33 9.13
C PHE A 400 -21.18 -12.38 10.22
N VAL A 401 -20.59 -12.41 11.42
CA VAL A 401 -20.96 -11.50 12.53
C VAL A 401 -19.93 -10.41 12.78
N LEU A 402 -18.70 -10.57 12.30
CA LEU A 402 -17.60 -9.61 12.50
C LEU A 402 -17.33 -8.72 11.28
N HIS A 403 -17.80 -9.12 10.10
CA HIS A 403 -17.59 -8.44 8.83
C HIS A 403 -18.02 -6.96 8.91
N ASN A 404 -17.11 -6.05 8.51
CA ASN A 404 -17.27 -4.59 8.57
C ASN A 404 -17.56 -3.98 9.96
N SER A 405 -17.49 -4.76 11.04
CA SER A 405 -17.45 -4.21 12.40
C SER A 405 -16.07 -3.60 12.68
N LEU A 406 -15.92 -2.87 13.80
CA LEU A 406 -14.62 -2.33 14.23
C LEU A 406 -13.57 -3.40 14.58
N PHE A 407 -13.95 -4.69 14.56
CA PHE A 407 -13.00 -5.79 14.73
C PHE A 407 -12.10 -5.98 13.49
N LEU A 408 -12.65 -5.71 12.30
CA LEU A 408 -11.92 -5.67 11.03
C LEU A 408 -11.14 -4.34 10.94
#